data_AF-A0A6C0H3G0-F1
#
_entry.id   AF-A0A6C0H3G0-F1
#
_cell.length_a   1.000
_cell.length_b   1.000
_cell.length_c   1.000
_cell.angle_alpha   90.00
_cell.angle_beta   90.00
_cell.angle_gamma   90.00
#
_symmetry.space_group_name_H-M   'P 1'
#
loop_
_entity.id
_entity.type
_entity.pdbx_description
1 polymer ?
#
loop_
_entity_poly.entity_id
_entity_poly.type
_entity_poly.pdbx_seq_one_letter_code
_entity_poly.pdbx_strand_id
1 'polypeptide(L)'
;MYTEIFLCIVVFYTWRSKTHLVFKDTIVKKVNNFRRLNSLVATTETGYFKIAYVSLKLVAKASYISFIQYMNNSVKRVKEGKAYELTYVINGRLYKMITNPIRGPVPILQISNDDGEDVTDIVLPYMGPQYDWHYREFSPSFFGYKSLTFELSDGTERTYEETESFPVKELMLKRMMNI
;
A
#
# COMPACT_ATOMS: atom_id res chain seq x y z
N MET A 1 -50.61 -2.08 22.82
CA MET A 1 -51.12 -2.69 21.57
C MET A 1 -50.30 -2.26 20.34
N TYR A 2 -49.97 -0.98 20.15
CA TYR A 2 -49.17 -0.52 19.00
C TYR A 2 -47.70 -1.01 18.97
N THR A 3 -47.09 -1.27 20.13
CA THR A 3 -45.70 -1.75 20.24
C THR A 3 -45.50 -3.16 19.72
N GLU A 4 -46.46 -4.06 20.01
CA GLU A 4 -46.49 -5.45 19.54
C GLU A 4 -46.60 -5.52 18.00
N ILE A 5 -47.48 -4.70 17.42
CA ILE A 5 -47.69 -4.64 15.97
C ILE A 5 -46.44 -4.14 15.25
N PHE A 6 -45.77 -3.12 15.80
CA PHE A 6 -44.52 -2.60 15.24
C PHE A 6 -43.41 -3.64 15.24
N LEU A 7 -43.27 -4.41 16.33
CA LEU A 7 -42.24 -5.45 16.46
C LEU A 7 -42.47 -6.58 15.45
N CYS A 8 -43.72 -6.99 15.24
CA CYS A 8 -44.09 -7.97 14.21
C CYS A 8 -43.76 -7.48 12.78
N ILE A 9 -43.98 -6.20 12.48
CA ILE A 9 -43.64 -5.60 11.17
C ILE A 9 -42.12 -5.61 10.96
N VAL A 10 -41.32 -5.23 11.97
CA VAL A 10 -39.85 -5.24 11.89
C VAL A 10 -39.32 -6.67 11.71
N VAL A 11 -39.85 -7.64 12.44
CA VAL A 11 -39.48 -9.07 12.31
C VAL A 11 -39.86 -9.61 10.92
N PHE A 12 -41.05 -9.28 10.43
CA PHE A 12 -41.48 -9.65 9.08
C PHE A 12 -40.58 -9.04 8.00
N TYR A 13 -40.19 -7.76 8.15
CA TYR A 13 -39.33 -7.06 7.19
C TYR A 13 -37.89 -7.60 7.19
N THR A 14 -37.34 -7.91 8.37
CA THR A 14 -36.01 -8.52 8.51
C THR A 14 -35.98 -9.96 7.99
N TRP A 15 -37.07 -10.71 8.14
CA TRP A 15 -37.20 -12.03 7.53
C TRP A 15 -37.33 -11.95 6.00
N ARG A 16 -38.22 -11.08 5.50
CA ARG A 16 -38.48 -10.85 4.06
C ARG A 16 -37.24 -10.35 3.31
N SER A 17 -36.47 -9.43 3.90
CA SER A 17 -35.28 -8.85 3.28
C SER A 17 -34.09 -9.81 3.23
N LYS A 18 -34.20 -11.04 3.76
CA LYS A 18 -33.11 -12.03 3.81
C LYS A 18 -31.83 -11.48 4.50
N THR A 19 -31.95 -10.41 5.30
CA THR A 19 -30.80 -9.78 5.99
C THR A 19 -30.09 -10.77 6.91
N HIS A 20 -30.85 -11.68 7.52
CA HIS A 20 -30.29 -12.76 8.35
C HIS A 20 -29.35 -13.69 7.56
N LEU A 21 -29.61 -13.96 6.27
CA LEU A 21 -28.74 -14.76 5.43
C LEU A 21 -27.44 -14.01 5.10
N VAL A 22 -27.53 -12.73 4.74
CA VAL A 22 -26.35 -11.88 4.48
C VAL A 22 -25.48 -11.75 5.73
N PHE A 23 -26.09 -11.60 6.90
CA PHE A 23 -25.37 -11.53 8.17
C PHE A 23 -24.70 -12.86 8.50
N LYS A 24 -25.41 -13.99 8.36
CA LYS A 24 -24.85 -15.33 8.54
C LYS A 24 -23.65 -15.55 7.61
N ASP A 25 -23.78 -15.24 6.32
CA ASP A 25 -22.70 -15.42 5.35
C ASP A 25 -21.48 -14.55 5.67
N THR A 26 -21.70 -13.33 6.14
CA THR A 26 -20.63 -12.42 6.58
C THR A 26 -19.90 -12.96 7.80
N ILE A 27 -20.63 -13.49 8.78
CA ILE A 27 -20.05 -14.12 9.97
C ILE A 27 -19.26 -15.37 9.58
N VAL A 28 -19.86 -16.27 8.80
CA VAL A 28 -19.21 -17.51 8.38
C VAL A 28 -17.91 -17.21 7.63
N LYS A 29 -17.92 -16.22 6.72
CA LYS A 29 -16.71 -15.74 6.03
C LYS A 29 -15.65 -15.23 7.01
N LYS A 30 -16.01 -14.38 7.98
CA LYS A 30 -15.07 -13.86 8.98
C LYS A 30 -14.48 -14.97 9.86
N VAL A 31 -15.30 -15.92 10.31
CA VAL A 31 -14.86 -17.07 11.11
C VAL A 31 -13.91 -17.96 10.31
N ASN A 32 -14.23 -18.25 9.06
CA ASN A 32 -13.36 -19.05 8.19
C ASN A 32 -12.02 -18.37 7.94
N ASN A 33 -12.02 -17.05 7.73
CA ASN A 33 -10.79 -16.27 7.57
C ASN A 33 -9.95 -16.28 8.86
N PHE A 34 -10.58 -16.15 10.03
CA PHE A 34 -9.88 -16.24 11.30
C PHE A 34 -9.28 -17.64 11.55
N ARG A 35 -10.00 -18.71 11.20
CA ARG A 35 -9.46 -20.08 11.25
C ARG A 35 -8.26 -20.26 10.34
N ARG A 36 -8.30 -19.72 9.12
CA ARG A 36 -7.15 -19.72 8.19
C ARG A 36 -5.96 -18.96 8.78
N LEU A 37 -6.19 -17.79 9.38
CA LEU A 37 -5.13 -17.02 10.05
C LEU A 37 -4.52 -17.80 11.22
N ASN A 38 -5.34 -18.40 12.09
CA ASN A 38 -4.84 -19.25 13.17
C ASN A 38 -4.02 -20.42 12.65
N SER A 39 -4.43 -21.06 11.54
CA SER A 39 -3.65 -22.11 10.90
C SER A 39 -2.29 -21.61 10.41
N LEU A 40 -2.19 -20.37 9.93
CA LEU A 40 -0.93 -19.76 9.48
C LEU A 40 -0.02 -19.37 10.66
N VAL A 41 -0.59 -18.96 11.79
CA VAL A 41 0.18 -18.63 13.00
C VAL A 41 0.63 -19.89 13.73
N ALA A 42 -0.15 -20.98 13.66
CA ALA A 42 0.20 -22.26 14.25
C ALA A 42 1.42 -22.93 13.60
N THR A 43 1.83 -22.52 12.40
CA THR A 43 3.06 -23.04 11.77
C THR A 43 4.33 -22.43 12.36
N THR A 44 4.24 -21.24 12.96
CA THR A 44 5.40 -20.51 13.52
C THR A 44 5.46 -20.55 15.04
N GLU A 45 4.32 -20.61 15.71
CA GLU A 45 4.23 -20.51 17.17
C GLU A 45 3.70 -21.79 17.81
N THR A 46 4.36 -22.28 18.85
CA THR A 46 3.89 -23.41 19.65
C THR A 46 3.03 -22.92 20.83
N GLY A 47 1.89 -23.56 21.04
CA GLY A 47 0.98 -23.28 22.16
C GLY A 47 -0.30 -22.54 21.76
N TYR A 48 -1.45 -23.11 22.13
CA TYR A 48 -2.78 -22.62 21.74
C TYR A 48 -3.05 -21.17 22.13
N PHE A 49 -2.71 -20.76 23.36
CA PHE A 49 -2.89 -19.39 23.84
C PHE A 49 -2.00 -18.39 23.09
N LYS A 50 -0.76 -18.77 22.79
CA LYS A 50 0.18 -17.91 22.06
C LYS A 50 -0.30 -17.68 20.63
N ILE A 51 -0.75 -18.74 19.96
CA ILE A 51 -1.36 -18.66 18.61
C ILE A 51 -2.56 -17.72 18.62
N ALA A 52 -3.49 -17.89 19.56
CA ALA A 52 -4.67 -17.04 19.65
C ALA A 52 -4.31 -15.56 19.88
N TYR A 53 -3.34 -15.27 20.75
CA TYR A 53 -2.86 -13.92 21.04
C TYR A 53 -2.19 -13.27 19.83
N VAL A 54 -1.29 -13.99 19.15
CA VAL A 54 -0.59 -13.49 17.96
C VAL A 54 -1.58 -13.25 16.81
N SER A 55 -2.51 -14.16 16.57
CA SER A 55 -3.58 -13.96 15.58
C SER A 55 -4.45 -12.75 15.90
N LEU A 56 -4.84 -12.55 17.17
CA LEU A 56 -5.62 -11.38 17.58
C LEU A 56 -4.81 -10.08 17.36
N LYS A 57 -3.52 -10.08 17.68
CA LYS A 57 -2.61 -8.96 17.44
C LYS A 57 -2.51 -8.60 15.95
N LEU A 58 -2.44 -9.60 15.07
CA LEU A 58 -2.43 -9.39 13.61
C LEU A 58 -3.76 -8.79 13.11
N VAL A 59 -4.90 -9.30 13.59
CA VAL A 59 -6.23 -8.75 13.25
C VAL A 59 -6.36 -7.30 13.73
N ALA A 60 -5.89 -6.99 14.94
CA ALA A 60 -5.90 -5.64 15.47
C ALA A 60 -5.05 -4.69 14.63
N LYS A 61 -3.83 -5.10 14.24
CA LYS A 61 -2.96 -4.32 13.34
C LYS A 61 -3.63 -4.07 11.98
N ALA A 62 -4.20 -5.11 11.36
CA ALA A 62 -4.87 -4.99 10.07
C ALA A 62 -6.09 -4.05 10.14
N SER A 63 -6.84 -4.13 11.24
CA SER A 63 -7.99 -3.25 11.51
C SER A 63 -7.55 -1.80 11.72
N TYR A 64 -6.45 -1.58 12.45
CA TYR A 64 -5.85 -0.26 12.63
C TYR A 64 -5.40 0.35 11.30
N ILE A 65 -4.68 -0.40 10.46
CA ILE A 65 -4.27 0.07 9.13
C ILE A 65 -5.50 0.43 8.28
N SER A 66 -6.53 -0.41 8.29
CA SER A 66 -7.78 -0.15 7.56
C SER A 66 -8.49 1.11 8.06
N PHE A 67 -8.47 1.35 9.37
CA PHE A 67 -9.00 2.57 9.97
C PHE A 67 -8.21 3.81 9.55
N ILE A 68 -6.87 3.76 9.58
CA ILE A 68 -6.02 4.86 9.11
C ILE A 68 -6.27 5.14 7.61
N GLN A 69 -6.38 4.09 6.79
CA GLN A 69 -6.72 4.23 5.37
C GLN A 69 -8.12 4.85 5.17
N TYR A 70 -9.09 4.48 6.00
CA TYR A 70 -10.43 5.06 5.98
C TYR A 70 -10.43 6.56 6.34
N MET A 71 -9.69 6.93 7.38
CA MET A 71 -9.51 8.33 7.78
C MET A 71 -8.75 9.12 6.71
N ASN A 72 -7.80 8.47 6.03
CA ASN A 72 -6.99 9.07 5.00
C ASN A 72 -7.69 9.03 3.62
N ASN A 73 -8.67 9.90 3.43
CA ASN A 73 -9.36 10.09 2.14
C ASN A 73 -8.51 10.80 1.06
N SER A 74 -7.21 11.01 1.30
CA SER A 74 -6.32 11.66 0.34
C SER A 74 -6.08 10.81 -0.90
N VAL A 75 -6.09 9.48 -0.81
CA VAL A 75 -5.84 8.58 -1.95
C VAL A 75 -7.11 7.82 -2.31
N LYS A 76 -7.64 8.05 -3.50
CA LYS A 76 -8.85 7.38 -4.01
C LYS A 76 -8.55 6.69 -5.32
N ARG A 77 -8.97 5.44 -5.45
CA ARG A 77 -8.91 4.74 -6.73
C ARG A 77 -9.92 5.35 -7.71
N VAL A 78 -9.49 5.66 -8.92
CA VAL A 78 -10.36 6.16 -9.99
C VAL A 78 -11.25 5.01 -10.48
N LYS A 79 -12.57 5.20 -10.53
CA LYS A 79 -13.57 4.13 -10.76
C LYS A 79 -13.37 3.36 -12.06
N GLU A 80 -12.88 4.02 -13.11
CA GLU A 80 -12.76 3.46 -14.46
C GLU A 80 -11.35 2.98 -14.80
N GLY A 81 -10.42 2.92 -13.83
CA GLY A 81 -9.02 2.63 -14.12
C GLY A 81 -8.20 1.92 -13.05
N LYS A 82 -6.91 1.79 -13.38
CA LYS A 82 -5.84 1.38 -12.45
C LYS A 82 -5.17 2.58 -11.75
N ALA A 83 -5.68 3.78 -12.00
CA ALA A 83 -5.15 5.04 -11.49
C ALA A 83 -5.63 5.33 -10.07
N TYR A 84 -4.83 6.11 -9.34
CA TYR A 84 -5.16 6.66 -8.03
C TYR A 84 -5.12 8.19 -8.10
N GLU A 85 -6.18 8.83 -7.60
CA GLU A 85 -6.26 10.26 -7.34
C GLU A 85 -5.68 10.52 -5.94
N LEU A 86 -4.59 11.29 -5.87
CA LEU A 86 -4.05 11.85 -4.64
C LEU A 86 -4.57 13.29 -4.49
N THR A 87 -5.15 13.60 -3.34
CA THR A 87 -5.62 14.92 -2.95
C THR A 87 -4.76 15.41 -1.79
N TYR A 88 -4.10 16.56 -1.97
CA TYR A 88 -3.24 17.17 -0.94
C TYR A 88 -3.44 18.68 -0.91
N VAL A 89 -3.02 19.33 0.18
CA VAL A 89 -3.20 20.77 0.39
C VAL A 89 -1.84 21.45 0.53
N ILE A 90 -1.57 22.46 -0.29
CA ILE A 90 -0.36 23.31 -0.22
C ILE A 90 -0.82 24.75 -0.04
N ASN A 91 -0.35 25.43 1.00
CA ASN A 91 -0.68 26.83 1.30
C ASN A 91 -2.19 27.12 1.29
N GLY A 92 -2.98 26.21 1.89
CA GLY A 92 -4.44 26.32 1.97
C GLY A 92 -5.20 26.03 0.67
N ARG A 93 -4.50 25.68 -0.41
CA ARG A 93 -5.11 25.33 -1.70
C ARG A 93 -5.08 23.82 -1.90
N LEU A 94 -6.22 23.27 -2.35
CA LEU A 94 -6.38 21.84 -2.62
C LEU A 94 -5.88 21.53 -4.03
N TYR A 95 -4.98 20.56 -4.13
CA TYR A 95 -4.43 20.04 -5.37
C TYR A 95 -4.78 18.56 -5.52
N LYS A 96 -4.91 18.12 -6.76
CA LYS A 96 -5.17 16.73 -7.13
C LYS A 96 -4.15 16.25 -8.15
N MET A 97 -3.65 15.04 -7.97
CA MET A 97 -2.72 14.39 -8.89
C MET A 97 -3.21 12.97 -9.18
N ILE A 98 -3.21 12.59 -10.46
CA ILE A 98 -3.51 11.22 -10.88
C ILE A 98 -2.19 10.48 -11.05
N THR A 99 -2.06 9.31 -10.41
CA THR A 99 -0.89 8.45 -10.55
C THR A 99 -1.28 7.05 -11.00
N ASN A 100 -0.45 6.44 -11.83
CA ASN A 100 -0.62 5.07 -12.32
C ASN A 100 0.53 4.22 -11.79
N PRO A 101 0.37 3.55 -10.64
CA PRO A 101 1.42 2.70 -10.09
C PRO A 101 1.70 1.54 -11.03
N ILE A 102 2.98 1.33 -11.33
CA ILE A 102 3.44 0.20 -12.13
C ILE A 102 3.34 -1.06 -11.28
N ARG A 103 2.82 -2.14 -11.87
CA ARG A 103 2.81 -3.47 -11.25
C ARG A 103 4.06 -4.22 -11.67
N GLY A 104 4.70 -4.89 -10.73
CA GLY A 104 5.87 -5.72 -10.99
C GLY A 104 6.93 -5.55 -9.91
N PRO A 105 8.05 -6.29 -10.03
CA PRO A 105 9.20 -6.08 -9.16
C PRO A 105 9.75 -4.67 -9.33
N VAL A 106 10.19 -4.08 -8.21
CA VAL A 106 10.86 -2.78 -8.19
C VAL A 106 12.12 -2.87 -9.06
N PRO A 107 12.37 -1.92 -9.97
CA PRO A 107 13.53 -1.96 -10.85
C PRO A 107 14.86 -1.72 -10.13
N ILE A 108 14.81 -1.11 -8.94
CA ILE A 108 15.94 -0.79 -8.07
C ILE A 108 15.85 -1.68 -6.84
N LEU A 109 16.92 -2.41 -6.55
CA LEU A 109 17.01 -3.31 -5.41
C LEU A 109 17.50 -2.58 -4.17
N GLN A 110 18.56 -1.79 -4.32
CA GLN A 110 19.21 -1.07 -3.24
C GLN A 110 19.83 0.24 -3.75
N ILE A 111 19.89 1.24 -2.88
CA ILE A 111 20.57 2.52 -3.10
C ILE A 111 21.51 2.74 -1.92
N SER A 112 22.80 2.88 -2.20
CA SER A 112 23.84 3.09 -1.19
C SER A 112 24.50 4.47 -1.34
N ASN A 113 24.84 5.12 -0.23
CA ASN A 113 25.59 6.39 -0.22
C ASN A 113 27.11 6.20 -0.31
N ASP A 114 27.85 7.30 -0.19
CA ASP A 114 29.32 7.31 -0.22
C ASP A 114 29.98 6.56 0.96
N ASP A 115 29.26 6.41 2.07
CA ASP A 115 29.69 5.62 3.24
C ASP A 115 29.31 4.13 3.15
N GLY A 116 28.61 3.72 2.08
CA GLY A 116 28.12 2.36 1.89
C GLY A 116 26.86 2.01 2.69
N GLU A 117 26.18 3.00 3.26
CA GLU A 117 24.92 2.82 3.98
C GLU A 117 23.73 2.73 3.01
N ASP A 118 22.78 1.85 3.32
CA ASP A 118 21.53 1.72 2.56
C ASP A 118 20.60 2.91 2.85
N VAL A 119 20.37 3.71 1.80
CA VAL A 119 19.51 4.90 1.81
C VAL A 119 18.30 4.73 0.89
N THR A 120 17.95 3.48 0.54
CA THR A 120 16.84 3.15 -0.36
C THR A 120 15.52 3.77 0.10
N ASP A 121 15.18 3.64 1.39
CA ASP A 121 13.92 4.14 1.95
C ASP A 121 13.80 5.68 1.91
N ILE A 122 14.93 6.38 1.80
CA ILE A 122 14.97 7.84 1.72
C ILE A 122 14.80 8.30 0.28
N VAL A 123 15.53 7.68 -0.65
CA VAL A 123 15.62 8.14 -2.05
C VAL A 123 14.48 7.60 -2.90
N LEU A 124 14.15 6.30 -2.77
CA LEU A 124 13.18 5.61 -3.63
C LEU A 124 11.78 6.28 -3.66
N PRO A 125 11.23 6.80 -2.55
CA PRO A 125 9.92 7.46 -2.56
C PRO A 125 9.85 8.69 -3.47
N TYR A 126 10.97 9.39 -3.71
CA TYR A 126 11.01 10.59 -4.56
C TYR A 126 10.91 10.26 -6.06
N MET A 127 11.15 9.01 -6.45
CA MET A 127 11.01 8.58 -7.83
C MET A 127 9.54 8.41 -8.25
N GLY A 128 8.64 8.32 -7.28
CA GLY A 128 7.21 8.11 -7.49
C GLY A 128 6.85 6.71 -8.02
N PRO A 129 5.55 6.44 -8.24
CA PRO A 129 5.07 5.11 -8.64
C PRO A 129 5.50 4.65 -10.05
N GLN A 130 6.09 5.55 -10.83
CA GLN A 130 6.56 5.31 -12.19
C GLN A 130 8.09 5.31 -12.29
N TYR A 131 8.81 5.50 -11.19
CA TYR A 131 10.27 5.60 -11.18
C TYR A 131 10.84 6.65 -12.14
N ASP A 132 10.12 7.76 -12.33
CA ASP A 132 10.40 8.81 -13.32
C ASP A 132 10.75 10.17 -12.67
N TRP A 133 10.98 10.16 -11.36
CA TRP A 133 11.31 11.36 -10.57
C TRP A 133 10.28 12.48 -10.70
N HIS A 134 9.03 12.14 -11.07
CA HIS A 134 7.99 13.12 -11.37
C HIS A 134 8.41 14.15 -12.44
N TYR A 135 9.26 13.74 -13.38
CA TYR A 135 9.84 14.59 -14.41
C TYR A 135 10.69 15.75 -13.89
N ARG A 136 11.30 15.59 -12.72
CA ARG A 136 12.22 16.56 -12.14
C ARG A 136 13.63 15.99 -12.09
N GLU A 137 14.60 16.89 -12.22
CA GLU A 137 16.00 16.56 -12.04
C GLU A 137 16.33 16.61 -10.55
N PHE A 138 16.81 15.48 -10.03
CA PHE A 138 17.42 15.39 -8.71
C PHE A 138 18.86 14.94 -8.89
N SER A 139 19.68 15.21 -7.88
CA SER A 139 21.08 14.82 -7.78
C SER A 139 21.34 14.29 -6.36
N PRO A 140 22.46 13.58 -6.13
CA PRO A 140 22.85 13.16 -4.79
C PRO A 140 22.91 14.32 -3.79
N SER A 141 23.36 15.50 -4.22
CA SER A 141 23.38 16.71 -3.38
C SER A 141 22.02 17.15 -2.85
N PHE A 142 20.91 16.88 -3.55
CA PHE A 142 19.57 17.15 -3.04
C PHE A 142 19.27 16.36 -1.77
N PHE A 143 19.83 15.16 -1.66
CA PHE A 143 19.67 14.26 -0.51
C PHE A 143 20.77 14.45 0.55
N GLY A 144 21.75 15.34 0.30
CA GLY A 144 22.87 15.58 1.20
C GLY A 144 24.02 14.57 1.08
N TYR A 145 24.09 13.81 -0.01
CA TYR A 145 25.14 12.81 -0.26
C TYR A 145 26.08 13.25 -1.36
N LYS A 146 27.34 12.79 -1.32
CA LYS A 146 28.32 13.08 -2.37
C LYS A 146 28.13 12.20 -3.59
N SER A 147 27.79 10.94 -3.38
CA SER A 147 27.46 10.01 -4.47
C SER A 147 26.38 9.05 -4.03
N LEU A 148 25.64 8.54 -5.02
CA LEU A 148 24.63 7.51 -4.81
C LEU A 148 24.83 6.38 -5.82
N THR A 149 24.92 5.16 -5.32
CA THR A 149 25.05 3.94 -6.13
C THR A 149 23.75 3.17 -6.11
N PHE A 150 23.18 2.95 -7.30
CA PHE A 150 21.93 2.24 -7.51
C PHE A 150 22.22 0.82 -8.00
N GLU A 151 21.81 -0.17 -7.22
CA GLU A 151 21.79 -1.58 -7.64
C GLU A 151 20.45 -1.87 -8.32
N LEU A 152 20.50 -2.22 -9.60
CA LEU A 152 19.32 -2.49 -10.41
C LEU A 152 18.96 -3.97 -10.43
N SER A 153 17.68 -4.26 -10.67
CA SER A 153 17.15 -5.63 -10.73
C SER A 153 17.73 -6.52 -11.84
N ASP A 154 18.45 -5.92 -12.80
CA ASP A 154 19.20 -6.64 -13.83
C ASP A 154 20.63 -6.99 -13.40
N GLY A 155 21.02 -6.67 -12.16
CA GLY A 155 22.35 -6.87 -11.61
C GLY A 155 23.37 -5.80 -12.05
N THR A 156 22.93 -4.75 -12.74
CA THR A 156 23.80 -3.61 -13.07
C THR A 156 23.83 -2.59 -11.94
N GLU A 157 24.97 -1.94 -11.78
CA GLU A 157 25.15 -0.85 -10.84
C GLU A 157 25.32 0.47 -11.59
N ARG A 158 24.77 1.55 -11.04
CA ARG A 158 25.00 2.91 -11.54
C ARG A 158 25.30 3.85 -10.39
N THR A 159 26.46 4.48 -10.44
CA THR A 159 26.86 5.51 -9.49
C THR A 159 26.67 6.88 -10.11
N TYR A 160 26.03 7.77 -9.37
CA TYR A 160 25.85 9.17 -9.72
C TYR A 160 26.63 10.03 -8.75
N GLU A 161 27.38 11.00 -9.28
CA GLU A 161 28.17 11.95 -8.50
C GLU A 161 27.36 13.17 -8.07
N GLU A 162 27.89 13.97 -7.14
CA GLU A 162 27.18 15.01 -6.38
C GLU A 162 26.33 15.97 -7.23
N THR A 163 26.85 16.36 -8.38
CA THR A 163 26.24 17.31 -9.32
C THR A 163 25.59 16.63 -10.52
N GLU A 164 25.71 15.31 -10.65
CA GLU A 164 25.13 14.56 -11.75
C GLU A 164 23.62 14.39 -11.53
N SER A 165 22.83 14.76 -12.55
CA SER A 165 21.38 14.62 -12.48
C SER A 165 20.96 13.19 -12.84
N PHE A 166 19.98 12.67 -12.09
CA PHE A 166 19.40 11.37 -12.44
C PHE A 166 18.63 11.46 -13.75
N PRO A 167 18.72 10.44 -14.62
CA PRO A 167 18.04 10.46 -15.90
C PRO A 167 16.53 10.34 -15.71
N VAL A 168 15.79 11.35 -16.15
CA VAL A 168 14.33 11.45 -16.05
C VAL A 168 13.59 10.36 -16.86
N LYS A 169 14.22 9.78 -17.89
CA LYS A 169 13.58 8.78 -18.78
C LYS A 169 14.43 7.54 -19.11
N GLU A 170 15.73 7.59 -18.88
CA GLU A 170 16.66 6.65 -19.49
C GLU A 170 16.75 5.30 -18.76
N LEU A 171 16.45 5.28 -17.45
CA LEU A 171 16.41 4.05 -16.66
C LEU A 171 15.24 3.12 -17.05
N MET A 172 14.17 3.66 -17.66
CA MET A 172 12.95 2.90 -18.00
C MET A 172 12.88 2.48 -19.48
N LEU A 173 13.45 3.27 -20.40
CA LEU A 173 13.37 3.00 -21.84
C LEU A 173 14.09 1.70 -22.25
N LYS A 174 15.16 1.29 -21.55
CA LYS A 174 15.85 0.02 -21.84
C LYS A 174 14.98 -1.22 -21.60
N ARG A 175 13.92 -1.13 -20.77
CA ARG A 175 13.00 -2.26 -20.50
C ARG A 175 11.82 -2.31 -21.47
N MET A 176 11.38 -1.16 -22.01
CA MET A 176 10.29 -1.11 -22.99
C MET A 176 10.74 -1.42 -24.43
N MET A 177 12.03 -1.30 -24.74
CA MET A 177 12.57 -1.66 -26.06
C MET A 177 13.02 -3.12 -26.20
N ASN A 178 12.99 -3.90 -25.11
CA ASN A 178 13.40 -5.32 -25.08
C ASN A 178 12.21 -6.27 -24.80
N ILE A 179 10.98 -5.85 -25.09
CA ILE A 179 9.77 -6.71 -25.09
C ILE A 179 9.15 -6.66 -26.48
#